data_AF-A0A8X6P897-F1
#
_entry.id   AF-A0A8X6P897-F1
#
_cell.length_a   1.000
_cell.length_b   1.000
_cell.length_c   1.000
_cell.angle_alpha   90.00
_cell.angle_beta   90.00
_cell.angle_gamma   90.00
#
_symmetry.space_group_name_H-M   'P 1'
#
loop_
_entity.id
_entity.type
_entity.pdbx_description
1 polymer ?
#
loop_
_entity_poly.entity_id
_entity_poly.type
_entity_poly.pdbx_seq_one_letter_code
_entity_poly.pdbx_strand_id
1 'polypeptide(L)'
;MYETVFEPEVPTPFMEHLISTRDSTPVFVPPNRLPPAQKVLLKKELNKLLEQNVIKECESQHAAPVVLVPKAKEKIHFCIDYRSLKE
;
A
#
# COMPACT_ATOMS: atom_id res chain seq x y z
N MET A 1 1.68 -31.40 12.13
CA MET A 1 0.29 -30.91 12.37
C MET A 1 0.18 -29.38 12.49
N TYR A 2 1.19 -28.61 12.05
CA TYR A 2 1.17 -27.14 12.05
C TYR A 2 1.88 -26.54 10.81
N GLU A 3 2.18 -27.37 9.81
CA GLU A 3 2.90 -26.94 8.61
C GLU A 3 2.13 -25.85 7.85
N THR A 4 0.79 -25.92 7.88
CA THR A 4 -0.12 -24.93 7.30
C THR A 4 -0.12 -23.57 7.99
N VAL A 5 0.46 -23.43 9.19
CA VAL A 5 0.60 -22.14 9.90
C VAL A 5 1.68 -21.27 9.26
N PHE A 6 2.66 -21.89 8.60
CA PHE A 6 3.81 -21.20 8.00
C PHE A 6 3.70 -21.06 6.47
N GLU A 7 2.58 -21.49 5.88
CA GLU A 7 2.26 -21.23 4.48
C GLU A 7 1.82 -19.77 4.27
N PRO A 8 2.15 -19.13 3.13
CA PRO A 8 2.02 -17.68 2.97
C PRO A 8 0.55 -17.20 2.95
N GLU A 9 0.15 -16.68 4.11
CA GLU A 9 -0.75 -15.56 4.44
C GLU A 9 -1.92 -15.25 3.49
N VAL A 10 -2.99 -16.01 3.64
CA VAL A 10 -4.34 -15.48 3.40
C VAL A 10 -4.73 -14.52 4.54
N PRO A 11 -5.47 -13.43 4.25
CA PRO A 11 -6.02 -12.56 5.30
C PRO A 11 -6.80 -13.38 6.32
N THR A 12 -6.58 -13.10 7.61
CA THR A 12 -7.30 -13.81 8.66
C THR A 12 -8.79 -13.42 8.63
N PRO A 13 -9.73 -14.39 8.57
CA PRO A 13 -11.16 -14.10 8.60
C PRO A 13 -11.66 -13.66 9.99
N PHE A 14 -10.78 -13.65 11.01
CA PHE A 14 -11.16 -13.48 12.40
C PHE A 14 -11.37 -12.03 12.83
N MET A 15 -10.75 -11.06 12.13
CA MET A 15 -10.79 -9.66 12.55
C MET A 15 -10.52 -8.73 11.37
N GLU A 16 -11.27 -7.63 11.33
CA GLU A 16 -11.06 -6.53 10.39
C GLU A 16 -10.47 -5.32 11.11
N HIS A 17 -9.56 -4.61 10.45
CA HIS A 17 -9.00 -3.37 10.99
C HIS A 17 -9.83 -2.16 10.55
N LEU A 18 -10.59 -1.59 11.48
CA LEU A 18 -11.35 -0.36 11.25
C LEU A 18 -10.50 0.88 11.57
N ILE A 19 -10.38 1.79 10.61
CA ILE A 19 -9.73 3.09 10.78
C ILE A 19 -10.80 4.17 10.92
N SER A 20 -10.89 4.81 12.09
CA SER A 20 -11.86 5.88 12.35
C SER A 20 -11.29 7.24 11.95
N THR A 21 -11.64 7.74 10.77
CA THR A 21 -11.25 9.06 10.21
C THR A 21 -12.07 10.22 10.80
N ARG A 22 -12.30 10.21 12.11
CA ARG A 22 -13.23 11.05 12.89
C ARG A 22 -13.18 12.54 12.48
N ASP A 23 -14.30 13.15 12.09
CA ASP A 23 -14.51 14.59 11.72
C ASP A 23 -13.35 15.30 10.96
N SER A 24 -12.40 14.56 10.41
CA SER A 24 -11.22 15.11 9.77
C SER A 24 -11.56 15.42 8.32
N THR A 25 -11.22 16.63 7.88
CA THR A 25 -11.37 17.04 6.49
C THR A 25 -10.67 16.05 5.56
N PRO A 26 -11.30 15.61 4.44
CA PRO A 26 -10.67 14.68 3.52
C PRO A 26 -9.32 15.17 3.02
N VAL A 27 -8.30 14.32 3.17
CA VAL A 27 -6.93 14.63 2.81
C VAL A 27 -6.60 14.02 1.45
N PHE A 28 -6.41 14.88 0.45
CA PHE A 28 -5.96 14.49 -0.87
C PHE A 28 -4.54 15.02 -1.13
N VAL A 29 -3.57 14.12 -1.11
CA VAL A 29 -2.18 14.44 -1.42
C VAL A 29 -1.83 13.88 -2.81
N PRO A 30 -1.38 14.72 -3.75
CA PRO A 30 -1.09 14.29 -5.11
C PRO A 30 0.11 13.31 -5.15
N PRO A 31 0.16 12.39 -6.12
CA PRO A 31 1.28 11.47 -6.27
C PRO A 31 2.61 12.20 -6.52
N ASN A 32 3.69 11.68 -5.92
CA ASN A 32 5.02 12.21 -6.11
C ASN A 32 5.51 12.05 -7.56
N ARG A 33 6.32 13.01 -8.03
CA ARG A 33 6.99 12.90 -9.33
C ARG A 33 8.09 11.85 -9.26
N LEU A 34 7.96 10.80 -10.06
CA LEU A 34 8.94 9.71 -10.14
C LEU A 34 9.66 9.70 -11.50
N PRO A 35 10.97 9.41 -11.54
CA PRO A 35 11.70 9.10 -12.77
C PRO A 35 11.08 7.93 -13.54
N PRO A 36 11.25 7.84 -14.87
CA PRO A 36 10.66 6.77 -15.68
C PRO A 36 10.99 5.35 -15.20
N ALA A 37 12.25 5.09 -14.82
CA ALA A 37 12.67 3.79 -14.31
C ALA A 37 11.91 3.39 -13.03
N GLN A 38 11.71 4.34 -12.12
CA GLN A 38 10.97 4.11 -10.87
C GLN A 38 9.46 3.91 -11.13
N LYS A 39 8.88 4.59 -12.13
CA LYS A 39 7.48 4.37 -12.52
C LYS A 39 7.23 2.94 -13.04
N VAL A 40 8.19 2.36 -13.76
CA VAL A 40 8.09 0.97 -14.23
C VAL A 40 8.08 0.01 -13.05
N LEU A 41 8.98 0.20 -12.08
CA LEU A 41 9.03 -0.60 -10.86
C LEU A 41 7.74 -0.46 -10.03
N LEU A 42 7.24 0.78 -9.88
CA LEU A 42 5.99 1.05 -9.17
C LEU A 42 4.81 0.28 -9.79
N LYS A 43 4.66 0.35 -11.11
CA LYS A 43 3.58 -0.36 -11.82
C LYS A 43 3.67 -1.88 -11.65
N LYS A 44 4.90 -2.43 -11.69
CA LYS A 44 5.12 -3.86 -11.48
C LYS A 44 4.66 -4.31 -10.09
N GLU A 45 5.01 -3.57 -9.04
CA GLU A 45 4.58 -3.88 -7.68
C GLU A 45 3.07 -3.68 -7.49
N LEU A 46 2.47 -2.64 -8.08
CA LEU A 46 1.02 -2.43 -8.05
C LEU A 46 0.25 -3.60 -8.67
N ASN A 47 0.66 -4.04 -9.87
CA ASN A 47 0.03 -5.17 -10.55
C ASN A 47 0.12 -6.44 -9.71
N LYS A 48 1.28 -6.70 -9.10
CA LYS A 48 1.46 -7.84 -8.20
C LYS A 48 0.50 -7.77 -7.00
N LEU A 49 0.35 -6.61 -6.36
CA LEU A 49 -0.55 -6.44 -5.22
C LEU A 49 -2.03 -6.57 -5.62
N LEU A 50 -2.40 -6.14 -6.83
CA LEU A 50 -3.73 -6.34 -7.41
C LEU A 50 -4.01 -7.82 -7.68
N GLU A 51 -3.07 -8.53 -8.31
CA GLU A 51 -3.17 -9.98 -8.55
C GLU A 51 -3.28 -10.79 -7.25
N GLN A 52 -2.60 -10.34 -6.20
CA GLN A 52 -2.67 -10.94 -4.86
C GLN A 52 -3.94 -10.54 -4.08
N ASN A 53 -4.82 -9.71 -4.63
CA ASN A 53 -6.02 -9.17 -3.97
C ASN A 53 -5.72 -8.43 -2.64
N VAL A 54 -4.50 -7.90 -2.48
CA VAL A 54 -4.11 -7.11 -1.30
C VAL A 54 -4.66 -5.68 -1.41
N ILE A 55 -4.76 -5.15 -2.63
CA ILE A 55 -5.33 -3.84 -2.94
C ILE A 55 -6.41 -3.97 -4.01
N LYS A 56 -7.26 -2.96 -4.13
CA LYS A 56 -8.30 -2.85 -5.17
C LYS A 56 -8.37 -1.43 -5.71
N GLU A 57 -8.85 -1.30 -6.94
CA GLU A 57 -9.21 0.01 -7.48
C GLU A 57 -10.34 0.63 -6.66
N CYS A 58 -10.24 1.94 -6.38
CA CYS A 58 -11.24 2.67 -5.63
C CYS A 58 -11.27 4.14 -6.05
N GLU A 59 -12.44 4.76 -5.89
CA GLU A 59 -12.62 6.20 -5.97
C GLU A 59 -12.82 6.71 -4.54
N SER A 60 -11.88 7.53 -4.04
CA SER A 60 -11.87 8.01 -2.66
C SER A 60 -11.57 9.51 -2.62
N GLN A 61 -12.19 10.19 -1.66
CA GLN A 61 -11.85 11.59 -1.34
C GLN A 61 -10.50 11.71 -0.62
N HIS A 62 -9.97 10.59 -0.11
CA HIS A 62 -8.67 10.51 0.54
C HIS A 62 -7.63 9.90 -0.40
N ALA A 63 -6.46 10.52 -0.48
CA ALA A 63 -5.33 10.00 -1.25
C ALA A 63 -4.01 10.30 -0.54
N ALA A 64 -3.15 9.28 -0.46
CA ALA A 64 -1.79 9.39 0.06
C ALA A 64 -0.80 8.97 -1.03
N PRO A 65 0.36 9.65 -1.16
CA PRO A 65 1.31 9.35 -2.21
C PRO A 65 2.12 8.09 -1.87
N VAL A 66 2.51 7.35 -2.90
CA VAL A 66 3.46 6.24 -2.77
C VAL A 66 4.88 6.77 -2.76
N VAL A 67 5.72 6.16 -1.92
CA VAL A 67 7.15 6.42 -1.78
C VAL A 67 7.90 5.11 -2.01
N LEU A 68 8.87 5.16 -2.94
CA LEU A 68 9.79 4.05 -3.17
C LEU A 68 11.08 4.29 -2.40
N VAL A 69 11.39 3.41 -1.46
CA VAL A 69 12.61 3.50 -0.65
C VAL A 69 13.61 2.44 -1.11
N PRO A 70 14.86 2.81 -1.45
CA PRO A 70 15.87 1.83 -1.83
C PRO A 70 16.24 0.94 -0.64
N LYS A 71 16.34 -0.37 -0.88
CA LYS A 71 16.83 -1.37 0.08
C LYS A 71 18.12 -2.02 -0.46
N ALA A 72 18.90 -2.61 0.43
CA ALA A 72 20.04 -3.44 0.05
C ALA A 72 19.65 -4.56 -0.93
N LYS A 73 20.59 -4.96 -1.79
CA LYS A 73 20.47 -6.03 -2.79
C LYS A 73 19.37 -5.78 -3.84
N GLU A 74 19.34 -4.58 -4.42
CA GLU A 74 18.44 -4.20 -5.54
C GLU A 74 16.94 -4.30 -5.22
N LYS A 75 16.57 -4.45 -3.94
CA LYS A 75 15.17 -4.46 -3.52
C LYS A 75 14.70 -3.03 -3.29
N ILE A 76 13.42 -2.80 -3.54
CA ILE A 76 12.75 -1.54 -3.20
C ILE A 76 11.65 -1.82 -2.18
N HIS A 77 11.45 -0.88 -1.28
CA HIS A 77 10.29 -0.87 -0.39
C HIS A 77 9.21 -0.01 -1.03
N PHE A 78 8.05 -0.62 -1.27
CA PHE A 78 6.82 0.07 -1.64
C PHE A 78 6.15 0.56 -0.35
N CYS A 79 6.19 1.87 -0.09
CA CYS A 79 5.62 2.48 1.10
C CYS A 79 4.56 3.51 0.74
N ILE A 80 3.52 3.64 1.56
CA ILE A 80 2.51 4.69 1.43
C ILE A 80 2.74 5.71 2.54
N ASP A 81 2.79 6.98 2.19
CA ASP A 81 3.03 8.06 3.14
C ASP A 81 1.71 8.55 3.77
N TYR A 82 1.32 7.90 4.87
CA TYR A 82 0.10 8.24 5.62
C TYR A 82 0.30 9.35 6.66
N ARG A 83 1.38 10.13 6.59
CA ARG A 83 1.62 11.19 7.60
C ARG A 83 0.48 12.19 7.68
N SER A 84 -0.09 12.57 6.54
CA SER A 84 -1.23 13.49 6.47
C SER A 84 -2.57 12.86 6.87
N LEU A 85 -2.65 11.54 7.08
CA LEU A 85 -3.87 10.86 7.57
C LEU A 85 -3.99 10.89 9.10
N LYS A 86 -2.90 11.21 9.81
CA LYS A 86 -2.85 11.22 11.28
C LYS A 86 -3.27 12.55 11.93
N GLU A 87 -3.64 13.54 11.11
CA GLU A 87 -4.09 14.87 11.56
C GLU A 87 -5.61 14.94 11.72
#